data_AF-A0A2V5I558-F1
#
_entry.id   AF-A0A2V5I558-F1
#
_cell.length_a   1.000
_cell.length_b   1.000
_cell.length_c   1.000
_cell.angle_alpha   90.00
_cell.angle_beta   90.00
_cell.angle_gamma   90.00
#
_symmetry.space_group_name_H-M   'P 1'
#
loop_
_entity.id
_entity.type
_entity.pdbx_description
1 polymer ?
#
loop_
_entity_poly.entity_id
_entity_poly.type
_entity_poly.pdbx_seq_one_letter_code
_entity_poly.pdbx_strand_id
1 'polypeptide(L)'
;MPRAARALRYGFKSLNTNNPSSALKALILDGGTAGSTPDHFAPDLGFFDDSLPCETRSNRAPGVCQLSSRWSFALQNHSSPAKRREFKQLLSMVNWYMRQHHTRYGFILTDREFVAIRRLDGPGKGNLELSEPVSWEASGTVSDPRLTILLGLWYLGMLAADEDSSFLE
;
A
#
# COMPACT_ATOMS: atom_id res chain seq x y z
N MET A 1 11.81 2.98 4.75
CA MET A 1 11.93 3.28 3.30
C MET A 1 12.17 4.79 3.04
N PRO A 2 13.35 5.35 3.34
CA PRO A 2 13.54 6.81 3.37
C PRO A 2 13.37 7.52 2.01
N ARG A 3 13.75 6.85 0.91
CA ARG A 3 13.66 7.44 -0.45
C ARG A 3 12.21 7.62 -0.91
N ALA A 4 11.36 6.62 -0.71
CA ALA A 4 9.93 6.70 -1.05
C ALA A 4 9.21 7.75 -0.20
N ALA A 5 9.43 7.75 1.11
CA ALA A 5 8.88 8.76 2.02
C ALA A 5 9.30 10.19 1.62
N ARG A 6 10.59 10.38 1.27
CA ARG A 6 11.08 11.65 0.73
C ARG A 6 10.38 12.02 -0.57
N ALA A 7 10.31 11.10 -1.54
CA ALA A 7 9.69 11.36 -2.84
C ALA A 7 8.22 11.77 -2.71
N LEU A 8 7.44 11.09 -1.86
CA LEU A 8 6.05 11.47 -1.56
C LEU A 8 5.96 12.89 -1.00
N ARG A 9 6.75 13.19 0.04
CA ARG A 9 6.76 14.52 0.67
C ARG A 9 7.08 15.63 -0.33
N TYR A 10 8.11 15.47 -1.15
CA TYR A 10 8.47 16.46 -2.17
C TYR A 10 7.46 16.51 -3.33
N GLY A 11 6.89 15.36 -3.71
CA GLY A 11 5.84 15.25 -4.71
C GLY A 11 4.61 16.05 -4.31
N PHE A 12 4.05 15.81 -3.12
CA PHE A 12 2.90 16.56 -2.62
C PHE A 12 3.20 18.05 -2.40
N LYS A 13 4.42 18.40 -1.93
CA LYS A 13 4.82 19.81 -1.83
C LYS A 13 4.79 20.50 -3.20
N SER A 14 5.31 19.84 -4.23
CA SER A 14 5.27 20.35 -5.61
C SER A 14 3.84 20.47 -6.13
N LEU A 15 3.02 19.43 -5.93
CA LEU A 15 1.61 19.41 -6.35
C LEU A 15 0.80 20.52 -5.68
N ASN A 16 0.92 20.73 -4.37
CA ASN A 16 0.21 21.80 -3.67
C ASN A 16 0.63 23.19 -4.15
N THR A 17 1.89 23.37 -4.55
CA THR A 17 2.38 24.64 -5.09
C THR A 17 1.78 24.92 -6.47
N ASN A 18 1.64 23.88 -7.30
CA ASN A 18 1.23 24.03 -8.70
C ASN A 18 -0.29 23.87 -8.92
N ASN A 19 -0.98 23.15 -8.03
CA ASN A 19 -2.41 22.82 -8.10
C ASN A 19 -3.03 22.78 -6.68
N PRO A 20 -3.24 23.94 -6.04
CA PRO A 20 -3.75 24.03 -4.67
C PRO A 20 -5.21 23.53 -4.51
N SER A 21 -5.96 23.42 -5.62
CA SER A 21 -7.36 22.96 -5.64
C SER A 21 -7.51 21.45 -5.85
N SER A 22 -6.41 20.69 -5.80
CA SER A 22 -6.40 19.24 -5.95
C SER A 22 -7.15 18.55 -4.80
N ALA A 23 -7.98 17.54 -5.10
CA ALA A 23 -8.61 16.67 -4.10
C ALA A 23 -7.61 15.77 -3.35
N LEU A 24 -6.33 15.77 -3.73
CA LEU A 24 -5.28 14.96 -3.10
C LEU A 24 -4.83 15.52 -1.75
N LYS A 25 -4.82 14.67 -0.72
CA LYS A 25 -4.20 14.95 0.58
C LYS A 25 -2.71 14.63 0.57
N ALA A 26 -1.89 15.49 1.18
CA ALA A 26 -0.48 15.23 1.31
C ALA A 26 -0.23 14.08 2.31
N LEU A 27 0.29 12.96 1.82
CA LEU A 27 0.55 11.78 2.65
C LEU A 27 2.03 11.56 2.96
N ILE A 28 2.28 10.91 4.09
CA ILE A 28 3.57 10.32 4.47
C ILE A 28 3.50 8.80 4.41
N LEU A 29 4.64 8.15 4.18
CA LEU A 29 4.82 6.70 4.34
C LEU A 29 5.62 6.46 5.62
N ASP A 30 5.02 5.75 6.58
CA ASP A 30 5.64 5.48 7.88
C ASP A 30 5.20 4.11 8.43
N GLY A 31 5.67 3.75 9.63
CA GLY A 31 5.22 2.56 10.35
C GLY A 31 3.73 2.58 10.65
N GLY A 32 3.08 1.41 10.72
CA GLY A 32 1.63 1.34 10.90
C GLY A 32 1.09 1.97 12.20
N THR A 33 1.95 2.12 13.21
CA THR A 33 1.62 2.79 14.49
C THR A 33 1.66 4.31 14.40
N ALA A 34 1.98 4.90 13.24
CA ALA A 34 2.00 6.34 13.03
C ALA A 34 0.59 6.95 12.86
N GLY A 35 -0.46 6.12 12.80
CA GLY A 35 -1.86 6.52 12.82
C GLY A 35 -2.68 5.67 13.80
N SER A 36 -4.00 5.75 13.67
CA SER A 36 -4.91 5.03 14.56
C SER A 36 -4.75 3.52 14.40
N THR A 37 -4.86 2.77 15.50
CA THR A 37 -4.76 1.31 15.50
C THR A 37 -6.05 0.69 16.02
N PRO A 38 -7.11 0.59 15.19
CA PRO A 38 -8.32 -0.10 15.57
C PRO A 38 -8.00 -1.51 16.07
N ASP A 39 -8.64 -1.94 17.16
CA ASP A 39 -8.43 -3.25 17.79
C ASP A 39 -6.99 -3.54 18.28
N HIS A 40 -6.15 -2.51 18.41
CA HIS A 40 -4.75 -2.60 18.88
C HIS A 40 -3.78 -3.39 17.98
N PHE A 41 -4.13 -3.59 16.70
CA PHE A 41 -3.23 -4.16 15.72
C PHE A 41 -2.86 -3.11 14.67
N ALA A 42 -1.58 -3.06 14.32
CA ALA A 42 -1.05 -2.15 13.33
C ALA A 42 -0.35 -2.93 12.21
N PRO A 43 -0.50 -2.51 10.94
CA PRO A 43 0.32 -3.04 9.86
C PRO A 43 1.80 -2.64 10.05
N ASP A 44 2.70 -3.23 9.27
CA ASP A 44 4.12 -2.86 9.34
C ASP A 44 4.35 -1.44 8.81
N LEU A 45 3.62 -1.06 7.75
CA LEU A 45 3.69 0.24 7.09
C LEU A 45 2.29 0.78 6.79
N GLY A 46 2.21 2.09 6.57
CA GLY A 46 0.99 2.76 6.18
C GLY A 46 1.22 4.10 5.52
N PHE A 47 0.16 4.58 4.86
CA PHE A 47 0.12 5.93 4.30
C PHE A 47 -0.82 6.79 5.14
N PHE A 48 -0.35 7.96 5.54
CA PHE A 48 -1.05 8.77 6.53
C PHE A 48 -1.05 10.25 6.20
N ASP A 49 -2.14 10.94 6.60
CA ASP A 49 -2.19 12.40 6.60
C ASP A 49 -1.53 12.93 7.87
N ASP A 50 -0.32 13.48 7.73
CA ASP A 50 0.48 13.95 8.87
C ASP A 50 -0.09 15.23 9.52
N SER A 51 -1.08 15.87 8.90
CA SER A 51 -1.78 17.02 9.50
C SER A 51 -2.77 16.62 10.60
N LEU A 52 -3.16 15.34 10.67
CA LEU A 52 -4.12 14.82 11.64
C LEU A 52 -3.42 14.28 12.90
N PRO A 53 -4.02 14.40 14.10
CA PRO A 53 -3.57 13.71 15.31
C PRO A 53 -3.58 12.18 15.13
N CYS A 54 -2.59 11.50 15.73
CA CYS A 54 -2.37 10.06 15.60
C CYS A 54 -3.65 9.24 15.84
N GLU A 55 -4.43 9.60 16.85
CA GLU A 55 -5.63 8.89 17.30
C GLU A 55 -6.76 8.91 16.26
N THR A 56 -6.78 9.93 15.41
CA THR A 56 -7.82 10.15 14.37
C THR A 56 -7.31 9.89 12.96
N ARG A 57 -6.01 9.64 12.81
CA ARG A 57 -5.32 9.53 11.54
C ARG A 57 -5.50 8.12 10.98
N SER A 58 -6.48 7.94 10.10
CA SER A 58 -6.70 6.67 9.43
C SER A 58 -5.54 6.32 8.49
N ASN A 59 -5.15 5.04 8.46
CA ASN A 59 -4.22 4.53 7.46
C ASN A 59 -4.93 4.44 6.11
N ARG A 60 -4.40 5.09 5.08
CA ARG A 60 -5.02 5.15 3.74
C ARG A 60 -4.61 4.03 2.80
N ALA A 61 -3.50 3.35 3.11
CA ALA A 61 -3.06 2.17 2.39
C ALA A 61 -2.18 1.30 3.30
N PRO A 62 -2.75 0.39 4.09
CA PRO A 62 -1.98 -0.47 4.98
C PRO A 62 -1.07 -1.41 4.19
N GLY A 63 0.16 -1.57 4.70
CA GLY A 63 1.22 -2.36 4.10
C GLY A 63 1.78 -3.39 5.05
N VAL A 64 1.96 -4.61 4.56
CA VAL A 64 2.59 -5.70 5.31
C VAL A 64 3.96 -6.01 4.71
N CYS A 65 4.97 -6.12 5.58
CA CYS A 65 6.32 -6.51 5.27
C CYS A 65 6.52 -8.00 5.60
N GLN A 66 7.09 -8.77 4.67
CA GLN A 66 7.37 -10.18 4.91
C GLN A 66 8.63 -10.63 4.18
N LEU A 67 9.30 -11.68 4.67
CA LEU A 67 10.41 -12.30 3.95
C LEU A 67 9.89 -13.12 2.75
N SER A 68 10.59 -13.07 1.64
CA SER A 68 10.29 -13.85 0.43
C SER A 68 10.32 -15.37 0.66
N SER A 69 11.01 -15.83 1.71
CA SER A 69 11.02 -17.22 2.18
C SER A 69 9.69 -17.65 2.83
N ARG A 70 8.91 -16.69 3.33
CA ARG A 70 7.60 -16.89 3.98
C ARG A 70 6.44 -16.61 3.04
N TRP A 71 6.59 -15.61 2.16
CA TRP A 71 5.56 -15.25 1.20
C TRP A 71 6.19 -14.75 -0.09
N SER A 72 5.69 -15.25 -1.23
CA SER A 72 5.97 -14.66 -2.53
C SER A 72 4.75 -14.78 -3.45
N PHE A 73 4.69 -13.93 -4.48
CA PHE A 73 3.60 -13.95 -5.46
C PHE A 73 3.51 -15.29 -6.18
N ALA A 74 4.66 -15.95 -6.40
CA ALA A 74 4.73 -17.29 -6.99
C ALA A 74 3.97 -18.36 -6.19
N LEU A 75 3.70 -18.15 -4.89
CA LEU A 75 2.93 -19.08 -4.08
C LEU A 75 1.45 -19.19 -4.53
N GLN A 76 0.93 -18.21 -5.28
CA GLN A 76 -0.45 -18.19 -5.77
C GLN A 76 -0.82 -19.48 -6.54
N ASN A 77 0.09 -19.93 -7.41
CA ASN A 77 -0.12 -21.07 -8.30
C ASN A 77 0.73 -22.29 -7.91
N HIS A 78 1.27 -22.31 -6.69
CA HIS A 78 2.11 -23.40 -6.21
C HIS A 78 1.33 -24.73 -6.16
N SER A 79 1.97 -25.83 -6.53
CA SER A 79 1.34 -27.18 -6.56
C SER A 79 0.78 -27.60 -5.19
N SER A 80 1.56 -27.37 -4.12
CA SER A 80 1.14 -27.62 -2.74
C SER A 80 -0.05 -26.73 -2.30
N PRO A 81 -1.19 -27.32 -1.86
CA PRO A 81 -2.31 -26.58 -1.30
C PRO A 81 -1.96 -25.78 -0.03
N ALA A 82 -1.00 -26.27 0.77
CA ALA A 82 -0.55 -25.55 1.97
C ALA A 82 0.13 -24.23 1.61
N LYS A 83 0.98 -24.22 0.57
CA LYS A 83 1.62 -23.00 0.06
C LYS A 83 0.63 -21.99 -0.51
N ARG A 84 -0.38 -22.46 -1.24
CA ARG A 84 -1.48 -21.59 -1.70
C ARG A 84 -2.32 -21.03 -0.55
N ARG A 85 -2.42 -21.75 0.57
CA ARG A 85 -3.06 -21.25 1.79
C ARG A 85 -2.22 -20.18 2.47
N GLU A 86 -0.90 -20.38 2.60
CA GLU A 86 0.03 -19.36 3.11
C GLU A 86 -0.05 -18.06 2.29
N PHE A 87 -0.13 -18.18 0.96
CA PHE A 87 -0.36 -17.03 0.08
C PHE A 87 -1.62 -16.23 0.46
N LYS A 88 -2.75 -16.94 0.64
CA LYS A 88 -4.04 -16.34 1.03
C LYS A 88 -4.05 -15.81 2.45
N GLN A 89 -3.31 -16.40 3.38
CA GLN A 89 -3.26 -15.94 4.78
C GLN A 89 -2.72 -14.51 4.89
N LEU A 90 -1.63 -14.19 4.18
CA LEU A 90 -1.09 -12.83 4.21
C LEU A 90 -2.03 -11.83 3.55
N LEU A 91 -2.69 -12.23 2.44
CA LEU A 91 -3.72 -11.41 1.79
C LEU A 91 -4.92 -11.14 2.72
N SER A 92 -5.37 -12.16 3.47
CA SER A 92 -6.43 -11.99 4.46
C SER A 92 -6.03 -11.00 5.56
N MET A 93 -4.77 -11.00 5.98
CA MET A 93 -4.26 -10.06 6.98
C MET A 93 -4.26 -8.62 6.44
N VAL A 94 -3.74 -8.39 5.22
CA VAL A 94 -3.80 -7.05 4.61
C VAL A 94 -5.24 -6.61 4.42
N ASN A 95 -6.12 -7.48 3.91
CA ASN A 95 -7.53 -7.19 3.72
C ASN A 95 -8.24 -6.84 5.05
N TRP A 96 -7.84 -7.48 6.16
CA TRP A 96 -8.37 -7.15 7.47
C TRP A 96 -8.01 -5.72 7.87
N TYR A 97 -6.75 -5.30 7.74
CA TYR A 97 -6.35 -3.91 7.97
C TYR A 97 -7.09 -2.93 7.03
N MET A 98 -7.22 -3.29 5.75
CA MET A 98 -7.96 -2.45 4.78
C MET A 98 -9.43 -2.29 5.17
N ARG A 99 -10.05 -3.31 5.76
CA ARG A 99 -11.43 -3.24 6.26
C ARG A 99 -11.55 -2.36 7.49
N GLN A 100 -10.62 -2.45 8.43
CA GLN A 100 -10.64 -1.61 9.64
C GLN A 100 -10.53 -0.12 9.31
N HIS A 101 -9.77 0.22 8.27
CA HIS A 101 -9.58 1.60 7.84
C HIS A 101 -10.48 2.03 6.68
N HIS A 102 -11.40 1.16 6.23
CA HIS A 102 -12.27 1.39 5.07
C HIS A 102 -11.52 1.75 3.78
N THR A 103 -10.27 1.31 3.63
CA THR A 103 -9.44 1.69 2.49
C THR A 103 -9.66 0.82 1.28
N ARG A 104 -9.46 1.44 0.12
CA ARG A 104 -9.46 0.77 -1.19
C ARG A 104 -8.12 0.14 -1.52
N TYR A 105 -7.03 0.71 -1.03
CA TYR A 105 -5.67 0.32 -1.41
C TYR A 105 -4.89 -0.28 -0.24
N GLY A 106 -3.97 -1.19 -0.55
CA GLY A 106 -3.06 -1.80 0.39
C GLY A 106 -1.87 -2.40 -0.38
N PHE A 107 -0.91 -2.98 0.32
CA PHE A 107 0.23 -3.59 -0.35
C PHE A 107 0.93 -4.66 0.48
N ILE A 108 1.69 -5.51 -0.21
CA ILE A 108 2.68 -6.40 0.38
C ILE A 108 4.04 -5.99 -0.15
N LEU A 109 5.01 -5.90 0.76
CA LEU A 109 6.41 -5.65 0.44
C LEU A 109 7.25 -6.79 1.00
N THR A 110 8.12 -7.36 0.19
CA THR A 110 9.12 -8.32 0.64
C THR A 110 10.53 -7.83 0.34
N ASP A 111 11.51 -8.61 0.77
CA ASP A 111 12.92 -8.44 0.38
C ASP A 111 13.18 -8.74 -1.10
N ARG A 112 12.18 -9.19 -1.87
CA ARG A 112 12.29 -9.45 -3.32
C ARG A 112 11.31 -8.70 -4.20
N GLU A 113 10.09 -8.45 -3.72
CA GLU A 113 9.03 -7.92 -4.56
C GLU A 113 8.06 -7.00 -3.82
N PHE A 114 7.35 -6.18 -4.60
CA PHE A 114 6.24 -5.34 -4.17
C PHE A 114 4.98 -5.72 -4.95
N VAL A 115 3.86 -5.85 -4.25
CA VAL A 115 2.56 -6.15 -4.83
C VAL A 115 1.55 -5.14 -4.30
N ALA A 116 0.96 -4.35 -5.20
CA ALA A 116 -0.13 -3.45 -4.86
C ALA A 116 -1.44 -4.24 -4.83
N ILE A 117 -2.33 -3.84 -3.91
CA ILE A 117 -3.62 -4.50 -3.68
C ILE A 117 -4.71 -3.45 -3.80
N ARG A 118 -5.76 -3.80 -4.54
CA ARG A 118 -7.00 -3.01 -4.64
C ARG A 118 -8.19 -3.84 -4.20
N ARG A 119 -8.96 -3.34 -3.24
CA ARG A 119 -10.26 -3.90 -2.90
C ARG A 119 -11.29 -3.51 -3.96
N LEU A 120 -12.05 -4.49 -4.43
CA LEU A 120 -13.04 -4.31 -5.49
C LEU A 120 -14.42 -3.96 -4.96
N ASP A 121 -14.69 -4.30 -3.70
CA ASP A 121 -16.02 -4.22 -3.11
C ASP A 121 -16.03 -3.59 -1.72
N GLY A 122 -17.19 -3.04 -1.38
CA GLY A 122 -17.46 -2.37 -0.11
C GLY A 122 -17.43 -3.30 1.11
N PRO A 123 -17.83 -2.76 2.28
CA PRO A 123 -17.80 -3.48 3.55
C PRO A 123 -18.51 -4.85 3.49
N GLY A 124 -17.89 -5.88 4.09
CA GLY A 124 -18.49 -7.22 4.23
C GLY A 124 -18.11 -8.24 3.15
N LYS A 125 -17.53 -7.79 2.02
CA LYS A 125 -16.91 -8.66 1.02
C LYS A 125 -15.38 -8.52 1.03
N GLY A 126 -14.68 -9.45 0.41
CA GLY A 126 -13.22 -9.59 0.53
C GLY A 126 -12.50 -9.82 -0.79
N ASN A 127 -13.04 -9.29 -1.89
CA ASN A 127 -12.44 -9.49 -3.21
C ASN A 127 -11.27 -8.51 -3.40
N LEU A 128 -10.11 -9.08 -3.69
CA LEU A 128 -8.88 -8.35 -3.93
C LEU A 128 -8.46 -8.52 -5.38
N GLU A 129 -8.07 -7.42 -6.00
CA GLU A 129 -7.24 -7.40 -7.20
C GLU A 129 -5.80 -7.14 -6.78
N LEU A 130 -4.88 -7.89 -7.39
CA LEU A 130 -3.44 -7.77 -7.14
C LEU A 130 -2.75 -7.27 -8.40
N SER A 131 -1.76 -6.39 -8.26
CA SER A 131 -0.87 -6.07 -9.37
C SER A 131 0.06 -7.24 -9.69
N GLU A 132 0.66 -7.21 -10.87
CA GLU A 132 1.87 -7.99 -11.13
C GLU A 132 2.97 -7.60 -10.11
N PRO A 133 3.81 -8.56 -9.67
CA PRO A 133 4.87 -8.28 -8.71
C PRO A 133 5.99 -7.45 -9.34
N VAL A 134 6.40 -6.39 -8.64
CA VAL A 134 7.53 -5.55 -9.03
C VAL A 134 8.77 -6.00 -8.27
N SER A 135 9.80 -6.46 -8.97
CA SER A 135 11.07 -6.90 -8.36
C SER A 135 11.92 -5.72 -7.88
N TRP A 136 12.70 -5.91 -6.81
CA TRP A 136 13.75 -4.96 -6.39
C TRP A 136 14.84 -4.76 -7.47
N GLU A 137 15.04 -5.75 -8.33
CA GLU A 137 15.99 -5.70 -9.44
C GLU A 137 15.42 -4.96 -10.65
N ALA A 138 14.13 -4.59 -10.63
CA ALA A 138 13.52 -3.84 -11.71
C ALA A 138 14.21 -2.47 -11.87
N SER A 139 14.70 -2.22 -13.08
CA SER A 139 15.25 -0.95 -13.51
C SER A 139 14.76 -0.67 -14.93
N GLY A 140 14.61 0.60 -15.27
CA GLY A 140 14.15 1.05 -16.58
C GLY A 140 15.09 2.08 -17.18
N THR A 141 15.00 2.25 -18.48
CA THR A 141 15.68 3.31 -19.23
C THR A 141 14.64 4.29 -19.78
N VAL A 142 15.09 5.40 -20.39
CA VAL A 142 14.18 6.34 -21.05
C VAL A 142 13.44 5.67 -22.22
N SER A 143 14.12 4.79 -22.96
CA SER A 143 13.55 4.05 -24.09
C SER A 143 12.73 2.82 -23.69
N ASP A 144 12.97 2.27 -22.50
CA ASP A 144 12.25 1.13 -21.94
C ASP A 144 11.92 1.40 -20.46
N PRO A 145 10.89 2.22 -20.19
CA PRO A 145 10.52 2.58 -18.84
C PRO A 145 9.91 1.38 -18.13
N ARG A 146 10.45 1.05 -16.95
CA ARG A 146 9.95 -0.04 -16.10
C ARG A 146 9.54 0.49 -14.73
N LEU A 147 8.44 -0.05 -14.23
CA LEU A 147 8.01 0.23 -12.86
C LEU A 147 9.04 -0.33 -11.88
N THR A 148 9.50 0.52 -10.98
CA THR A 148 10.37 0.14 -9.85
C THR A 148 9.56 0.16 -8.56
N ILE A 149 10.01 -0.53 -7.52
CA ILE A 149 9.30 -0.57 -6.23
C ILE A 149 9.09 0.84 -5.65
N LEU A 150 10.10 1.71 -5.73
CA LEU A 150 9.99 3.07 -5.21
C LEU A 150 8.95 3.90 -5.98
N LEU A 151 8.90 3.74 -7.31
CA LEU A 151 7.90 4.40 -8.14
C LEU A 151 6.50 3.83 -7.91
N GLY A 152 6.38 2.50 -7.74
CA GLY A 152 5.12 1.82 -7.42
C GLY A 152 4.55 2.26 -6.08
N LEU A 153 5.37 2.36 -5.03
CA LEU A 153 4.95 2.88 -3.73
C LEU A 153 4.57 4.37 -3.79
N TRP A 154 5.32 5.18 -4.54
CA TRP A 154 4.97 6.58 -4.74
C TRP A 154 3.61 6.71 -5.44
N TYR A 155 3.39 5.95 -6.50
CA TYR A 155 2.12 5.97 -7.24
C TYR A 155 0.95 5.42 -6.41
N LEU A 156 1.17 4.37 -5.61
CA LEU A 156 0.16 3.89 -4.66
C LEU A 156 -0.21 4.97 -3.64
N GLY A 157 0.78 5.72 -3.14
CA GLY A 157 0.53 6.87 -2.26
C GLY A 157 -0.26 7.98 -2.94
N MET A 158 -0.04 8.22 -4.23
CA MET A 158 -0.84 9.16 -5.02
C MET A 158 -2.30 8.72 -5.16
N LEU A 159 -2.55 7.42 -5.37
CA LEU A 159 -3.91 6.86 -5.38
C LEU A 159 -4.58 6.94 -4.00
N ALA A 160 -3.83 6.62 -2.94
CA ALA A 160 -4.33 6.69 -1.56
C ALA A 160 -4.59 8.14 -1.08
N ALA A 161 -3.99 9.13 -1.73
CA ALA A 161 -4.18 10.55 -1.41
C ALA A 161 -5.50 11.11 -1.92
N ASP A 162 -6.12 10.47 -2.89
CA ASP A 162 -7.38 10.92 -3.49
C ASP A 162 -8.56 10.71 -2.53
N GLU A 163 -9.16 11.79 -2.05
CA GLU A 163 -10.30 11.74 -1.12
C GLU A 163 -11.49 10.95 -1.68
N ASP A 164 -11.73 11.04 -2.99
CA ASP A 164 -12.93 10.49 -3.61
C ASP A 164 -12.83 8.97 -3.84
N SER A 165 -11.61 8.45 -3.98
CA SER A 165 -11.37 7.05 -4.38
C SER A 165 -10.63 6.21 -3.35
N SER A 166 -9.94 6.84 -2.37
CA SER A 166 -9.10 6.14 -1.39
C SER A 166 -9.88 5.29 -0.39
N PHE A 167 -11.15 5.60 -0.16
CA PHE A 167 -12.05 4.85 0.72
C PHE A 167 -13.15 4.11 -0.05
N LEU A 168 -13.73 3.12 0.61
CA LEU A 168 -14.91 2.39 0.16
C LEU A 168 -16.11 2.81 1.01
N GLU A 169 -17.16 3.31 0.36
CA GLU A 169 -18.49 3.53 0.96
C GLU A 169 -19.08 2.22 1.52
#